data_AF-A0AAN7LTL6-F1
#
_entry.id   AF-A0AAN7LTL6-F1
#
_cell.length_a   1.000
_cell.length_b   1.000
_cell.length_c   1.000
_cell.angle_alpha   90.00
_cell.angle_beta   90.00
_cell.angle_gamma   90.00
#
_symmetry.space_group_name_H-M   'P 1'
#
loop_
_entity.id
_entity.type
_entity.pdbx_description
1 polymer ?
#
loop_
_entity_poly.entity_id
_entity_poly.type
_entity_poly.pdbx_seq_one_letter_code
_entity_poly.pdbx_strand_id
1 'polypeptide(L)'
;MARMVRSCMQSMLKLLNSVTGMVGIAMILYSAWMIKIWEGHSSDSATDDSSQPNPWFIYTFLGFGITLCVITCCGHIAAETANSCCLYMYMLFILLILALEAAVTADVLLNSQWVQDFPGDLTGNLEQLTKFISSNFKMFEWIGLLIVSIQGLCLLFALVLKALGPHPYYNDDDEFSSDNVPLLRDAAARLSDSWSIRNNEKVTR
;
A
#
# COMPACT_ATOMS: atom_id res chain seq x y z
N MET A 1 0.13 21.72 -19.35
CA MET A 1 0.96 21.55 -18.13
C MET A 1 0.41 20.48 -17.19
N ALA A 2 -0.86 20.54 -16.76
CA ALA A 2 -1.45 19.57 -15.83
C ALA A 2 -1.34 18.08 -16.27
N ARG A 3 -1.51 17.75 -17.56
CA ARG A 3 -1.32 16.38 -18.07
C ARG A 3 0.12 15.88 -17.90
N MET A 4 1.10 16.72 -18.18
CA MET A 4 2.53 16.37 -18.07
C MET A 4 2.92 16.14 -16.62
N VAL A 5 2.42 16.98 -15.70
CA VAL A 5 2.60 16.80 -14.25
C VAL A 5 1.95 15.49 -13.80
N ARG A 6 0.72 15.18 -14.24
CA ARG A 6 0.05 13.90 -13.92
C ARG A 6 0.88 12.70 -14.37
N SER A 7 1.32 12.66 -15.63
CA SER A 7 2.13 11.56 -16.15
C SER A 7 3.47 11.42 -15.41
N CYS A 8 4.10 12.54 -15.07
CA CYS A 8 5.32 12.56 -14.26
C CYS A 8 5.08 11.96 -12.88
N MET A 9 4.04 12.40 -12.16
CA MET A 9 3.71 11.90 -10.83
C MET A 9 3.31 10.42 -10.86
N GLN A 10 2.53 9.97 -11.85
CA GLN A 10 2.20 8.55 -12.04
C GLN A 10 3.46 7.72 -12.28
N SER A 11 4.39 8.19 -13.12
CA SER A 11 5.63 7.49 -13.41
C SER A 11 6.53 7.38 -12.18
N MET A 12 6.69 8.47 -11.42
CA MET A 12 7.46 8.47 -10.18
C MET A 12 6.84 7.54 -9.12
N LEU A 13 5.51 7.57 -8.96
CA LEU A 13 4.82 6.71 -8.01
C LEU A 13 4.95 5.22 -8.39
N LYS A 14 4.85 4.89 -9.69
CA LYS A 14 5.12 3.53 -10.18
C LYS A 14 6.56 3.10 -9.93
N LEU A 15 7.53 4.00 -10.14
CA LEU A 15 8.95 3.70 -9.92
C LEU A 15 9.24 3.44 -8.45
N LEU A 16 8.74 4.29 -7.54
CA LEU A 16 8.94 4.11 -6.09
C LEU A 16 8.27 2.83 -5.57
N ASN A 17 7.05 2.53 -6.05
CA ASN A 17 6.38 1.28 -5.70
C ASN A 17 7.11 0.05 -6.30
N SER A 18 7.61 0.13 -7.53
CA SER A 18 8.39 -0.96 -8.13
C SER A 18 9.66 -1.27 -7.33
N VAL A 19 10.41 -0.24 -6.91
CA VAL A 19 11.59 -0.42 -6.03
C VAL A 19 11.19 -1.09 -4.72
N THR A 20 10.09 -0.64 -4.11
CA THR A 20 9.57 -1.22 -2.87
C THR A 20 9.15 -2.68 -3.05
N GLY A 21 8.55 -3.02 -4.20
CA GLY A 21 8.19 -4.39 -4.55
C GLY A 21 9.39 -5.30 -4.73
N MET A 22 10.46 -4.82 -5.38
CA MET A 22 11.71 -5.58 -5.49
C MET A 22 12.30 -5.88 -4.11
N VAL A 23 12.27 -4.90 -3.20
CA VAL A 23 12.68 -5.11 -1.79
C VAL A 23 11.80 -6.16 -1.13
N GLY A 24 10.47 -6.08 -1.28
CA GLY A 24 9.53 -7.07 -0.74
C GLY A 24 9.80 -8.49 -1.26
N ILE A 25 10.02 -8.65 -2.56
CA ILE A 25 10.36 -9.95 -3.17
C ILE A 25 11.68 -10.47 -2.62
N ALA A 26 12.71 -9.62 -2.53
CA ALA A 26 14.00 -10.01 -1.95
C ALA A 26 13.85 -10.45 -0.48
N MET A 27 13.01 -9.76 0.30
CA MET A 27 12.71 -10.13 1.69
C MET A 27 12.02 -11.49 1.79
N ILE A 28 11.06 -11.78 0.91
CA ILE A 28 10.37 -13.07 0.85
C ILE A 28 11.34 -14.19 0.48
N LEU A 29 12.16 -13.99 -0.56
CA LEU A 29 13.14 -14.99 -1.01
C LEU A 29 14.18 -15.28 0.08
N TYR A 30 14.67 -14.23 0.75
CA TYR A 30 15.60 -14.40 1.86
C TYR A 30 14.96 -15.11 3.06
N SER A 31 13.71 -14.79 3.38
CA SER A 31 12.94 -15.49 4.42
C SER A 31 12.79 -16.98 4.09
N ALA A 32 12.40 -17.30 2.85
CA ALA A 32 12.24 -18.69 2.41
C ALA A 32 13.57 -19.46 2.47
N TRP A 33 14.67 -18.80 2.11
CA TRP A 33 16.02 -19.37 2.27
C TRP A 33 16.38 -19.62 3.74
N MET A 34 16.06 -18.69 4.64
CA MET A 34 16.25 -18.85 6.10
C MET A 34 15.39 -19.99 6.68
N ILE A 35 14.14 -20.16 6.24
CA ILE A 35 13.28 -21.29 6.65
C ILE A 35 13.95 -22.61 6.28
N LYS A 36 14.43 -22.73 5.04
CA LYS A 36 15.11 -23.95 4.57
C LYS A 36 16.35 -24.28 5.40
N ILE A 37 17.13 -23.27 5.78
CA ILE A 37 18.30 -23.46 6.64
C ILE A 37 17.88 -23.92 8.03
N TRP A 38 16.86 -23.30 8.60
CA TRP A 38 16.34 -23.63 9.92
C TRP A 38 15.81 -25.09 9.97
N GLU A 39 15.06 -25.53 8.97
CA GLU A 39 14.61 -26.93 8.85
C GLU A 39 15.79 -27.91 8.76
N GLY A 40 16.85 -27.54 8.03
CA GLY A 40 18.08 -28.33 7.92
C GLY A 40 18.77 -28.55 9.26
N HIS A 41 18.88 -27.50 10.09
CA HIS A 41 19.51 -27.60 11.42
C HIS A 41 18.62 -28.34 12.43
N SER A 42 17.29 -28.18 12.32
CA SER A 42 16.31 -28.84 13.18
C SER A 42 16.34 -30.37 13.03
N SER A 43 16.65 -30.84 11.82
CA SER A 43 16.68 -32.27 11.48
C SER A 43 17.89 -33.00 12.08
N ASP A 44 19.04 -32.31 12.20
CA ASP A 44 20.25 -32.85 12.83
C ASP A 44 20.15 -32.83 14.37
N SER A 45 19.39 -31.90 14.96
CA SER A 45 19.17 -31.78 16.40
C SER A 45 18.02 -32.62 16.96
N ALA A 46 17.27 -33.34 16.11
CA ALA A 46 16.09 -34.13 16.49
C ALA A 46 16.35 -35.33 17.44
N THR A 47 17.58 -35.49 17.95
CA THR A 47 17.93 -36.50 18.95
C THR A 47 17.85 -35.96 20.39
N ASP A 48 17.79 -34.63 20.59
CA ASP A 48 17.66 -34.01 21.92
C ASP A 48 16.33 -33.23 22.03
N ASP A 49 15.36 -33.85 22.69
CA ASP A 49 14.03 -33.32 22.99
C ASP A 49 14.14 -32.18 24.02
N SER A 50 14.39 -30.96 23.55
CA SER A 50 14.22 -29.75 24.37
C SER A 50 13.77 -28.56 23.52
N SER A 51 12.46 -28.30 23.54
CA SER A 51 11.82 -26.99 23.33
C SER A 51 12.53 -26.02 22.36
N GLN A 52 12.55 -26.37 21.07
CA GLN A 52 13.07 -25.50 20.03
C GLN A 52 12.19 -24.24 19.92
N PRO A 53 12.69 -23.03 20.26
CA PRO A 53 11.87 -21.82 20.24
C PRO A 53 11.47 -21.44 18.82
N ASN A 54 10.24 -20.94 18.66
CA ASN A 54 9.73 -20.52 17.36
C ASN A 54 10.64 -19.45 16.72
N PRO A 55 11.02 -19.59 15.43
CA PRO A 55 11.89 -18.64 14.73
C PRO A 55 11.12 -17.37 14.33
N TRP A 56 10.68 -16.60 15.32
CA TRP A 56 9.83 -15.42 15.17
C TRP A 56 10.41 -14.40 14.18
N PHE A 57 11.73 -14.20 14.18
CA PHE A 57 12.42 -13.27 13.27
C PHE A 57 12.15 -13.61 11.80
N ILE A 58 12.17 -14.90 11.44
CA ILE A 58 11.92 -15.36 10.06
C ILE A 58 10.48 -15.03 9.64
N TYR A 59 9.49 -15.28 10.51
CA TYR A 59 8.09 -14.97 10.22
C TYR A 59 7.83 -13.46 10.12
N THR A 60 8.49 -12.64 10.95
CA THR A 60 8.37 -11.19 10.84
C THR A 60 8.93 -10.68 9.52
N PHE A 61 10.12 -11.15 9.10
CA PHE A 61 10.74 -10.75 7.83
C PHE A 61 9.88 -11.16 6.62
N LEU A 62 9.29 -12.36 6.69
CA LEU A 62 8.36 -12.86 5.68
C LEU A 62 7.08 -12.00 5.62
N GLY A 63 6.47 -11.71 6.78
CA GLY A 63 5.27 -10.89 6.89
C GLY A 63 5.47 -9.47 6.36
N PHE A 64 6.60 -8.84 6.71
CA PHE A 64 6.99 -7.54 6.14
C PHE A 64 7.13 -7.59 4.62
N GLY A 65 7.82 -8.61 4.09
CA GLY A 65 7.98 -8.79 2.64
C GLY A 65 6.65 -8.93 1.91
N ILE A 66 5.74 -9.76 2.41
CA ILE A 66 4.38 -9.93 1.85
C ILE A 66 3.60 -8.60 1.89
N THR A 67 3.67 -7.89 3.02
CA THR A 67 2.97 -6.61 3.19
C THR A 67 3.47 -5.58 2.17
N LEU A 68 4.78 -5.46 1.96
CA LEU A 68 5.37 -4.57 0.96
C LEU A 68 4.93 -4.92 -0.47
N CYS A 69 4.82 -6.22 -0.78
CA CYS A 69 4.29 -6.66 -2.08
C CYS A 69 2.82 -6.25 -2.27
N VAL A 70 1.96 -6.40 -1.26
CA VAL A 70 0.55 -5.96 -1.32
C VAL A 70 0.46 -4.46 -1.53
N ILE A 71 1.21 -3.66 -0.76
CA ILE A 71 1.26 -2.20 -0.90
C ILE A 71 1.71 -1.81 -2.30
N THR A 72 2.71 -2.50 -2.83
CA THR A 72 3.22 -2.27 -4.19
C THR A 72 2.15 -2.53 -5.25
N CYS A 73 1.46 -3.68 -5.18
CA CYS A 73 0.35 -4.00 -6.07
C CYS A 73 -0.74 -2.91 -6.01
N CYS A 74 -1.16 -2.52 -4.81
CA CYS A 74 -2.13 -1.43 -4.62
C CYS A 74 -1.62 -0.09 -5.20
N GLY A 75 -0.34 0.22 -5.03
CA GLY A 75 0.30 1.43 -5.55
C GLY A 75 0.37 1.49 -7.07
N HIS A 76 0.67 0.38 -7.74
CA HIS A 76 0.62 0.28 -9.20
C HIS A 76 -0.80 0.46 -9.73
N ILE A 77 -1.78 -0.23 -9.12
CA ILE A 77 -3.20 -0.10 -9.49
C ILE A 77 -3.69 1.34 -9.24
N ALA A 78 -3.32 1.96 -8.12
CA ALA A 78 -3.68 3.33 -7.82
C ALA A 78 -3.09 4.33 -8.82
N ALA A 79 -1.84 4.13 -9.25
CA ALA A 79 -1.19 4.97 -10.24
C ALA A 79 -1.81 4.84 -11.64
N GLU A 80 -2.27 3.64 -12.01
CA GLU A 80 -2.86 3.35 -13.33
C GLU A 80 -4.31 3.76 -13.45
N THR A 81 -5.13 3.32 -12.49
CA THR A 81 -6.58 3.50 -12.58
C THR A 81 -7.01 4.93 -12.30
N ALA A 82 -6.22 5.69 -11.53
CA ALA A 82 -6.65 6.96 -10.94
C ALA A 82 -8.05 6.88 -10.28
N ASN A 83 -8.50 5.66 -9.92
CA ASN A 83 -9.77 5.42 -9.27
C ASN A 83 -9.63 5.92 -7.83
N SER A 84 -10.60 6.71 -7.40
CA SER A 84 -10.65 7.24 -6.04
C SER A 84 -10.51 6.12 -5.00
N CYS A 85 -11.20 4.98 -5.16
CA CYS A 85 -11.17 3.88 -4.19
C CYS A 85 -9.77 3.26 -4.02
N CYS A 86 -9.09 2.88 -5.12
CA CYS A 86 -7.74 2.31 -5.08
C CYS A 86 -6.71 3.30 -4.52
N LEU A 87 -6.86 4.58 -4.88
CA LEU A 87 -6.02 5.65 -4.35
C LEU A 87 -6.22 5.83 -2.84
N TYR A 88 -7.45 5.77 -2.33
CA TYR A 88 -7.74 5.81 -0.89
C TYR A 88 -7.15 4.61 -0.16
N MET A 89 -7.29 3.40 -0.70
CA MET A 89 -6.68 2.20 -0.10
C MET A 89 -5.16 2.32 -0.03
N TYR A 90 -4.52 2.79 -1.10
CA TYR A 90 -3.08 3.04 -1.11
C TYR A 90 -2.66 4.10 -0.07
N MET A 91 -3.36 5.24 -0.02
CA MET A 91 -3.09 6.28 0.99
C MET A 91 -3.31 5.76 2.42
N LEU A 92 -4.33 4.93 2.64
CA LEU A 92 -4.57 4.30 3.94
C LEU A 92 -3.41 3.40 4.34
N PHE A 93 -2.89 2.57 3.43
CA PHE A 93 -1.73 1.74 3.73
C PHE A 93 -0.50 2.57 4.09
N ILE A 94 -0.20 3.63 3.34
CA ILE A 94 0.93 4.53 3.65
C ILE A 94 0.73 5.20 5.02
N LEU A 95 -0.49 5.64 5.36
CA LEU A 95 -0.79 6.21 6.67
C LEU A 95 -0.65 5.19 7.81
N LEU A 96 -1.07 3.94 7.60
CA LEU A 96 -0.90 2.86 8.58
C LEU A 96 0.57 2.55 8.82
N ILE A 97 1.40 2.54 7.78
CA ILE A 97 2.85 2.36 7.93
C ILE A 97 3.45 3.55 8.67
N LEU A 98 3.11 4.78 8.30
CA LEU A 98 3.61 5.98 8.97
C LEU A 98 3.22 6.00 10.46
N ALA A 99 1.98 5.57 10.78
CA ALA A 99 1.52 5.43 12.16
C ALA A 99 2.29 4.33 12.91
N LEU A 100 2.57 3.20 12.25
CA LEU A 100 3.38 2.13 12.82
C LEU A 100 4.82 2.59 13.07
N GLU A 101 5.45 3.29 12.13
CA GLU A 101 6.80 3.86 12.28
C GLU A 101 6.83 4.89 13.41
N ALA A 102 5.83 5.76 13.51
CA ALA A 102 5.71 6.71 14.61
C ALA A 102 5.51 6.01 15.96
N ALA A 103 4.71 4.94 16.00
CA ALA A 103 4.50 4.14 17.20
C ALA A 103 5.78 3.44 17.66
N VAL A 104 6.49 2.78 16.74
CA VAL A 104 7.79 2.14 17.02
C VAL A 104 8.84 3.16 17.44
N THR A 105 8.91 4.32 16.77
CA THR A 105 9.85 5.39 17.13
C THR A 105 9.53 5.95 18.51
N ALA A 106 8.25 6.18 18.82
CA ALA A 106 7.82 6.63 20.13
C ALA A 106 8.13 5.59 21.21
N ASP A 107 7.91 4.31 20.93
CA ASP A 107 8.23 3.21 21.86
C ASP A 107 9.74 3.15 22.15
N VAL A 108 10.58 3.17 21.12
CA VAL A 108 12.05 3.20 21.27
C VAL A 108 12.53 4.44 22.04
N LEU A 109 11.87 5.59 21.87
CA LEU A 109 12.23 6.83 22.57
C LEU A 109 11.75 6.88 24.02
N LEU A 110 10.57 6.32 24.32
CA LEU A 110 9.96 6.35 25.65
C LEU A 110 10.44 5.17 26.52
N ASN A 111 10.75 4.03 25.92
CA ASN A 111 11.17 2.81 26.59
C ASN A 111 12.70 2.65 26.51
N SER A 112 13.41 3.06 27.57
CA SER A 112 14.86 2.86 27.66
C SER A 112 15.29 1.38 27.65
N GLN A 113 14.36 0.43 27.81
CA GLN A 113 14.62 -1.00 27.85
C GLN A 113 13.97 -1.78 26.69
N TRP A 114 13.60 -1.12 25.59
CA TRP A 114 12.96 -1.72 24.40
C TRP A 114 13.62 -3.00 23.87
N VAL A 115 14.93 -3.16 24.08
CA VAL A 115 15.68 -4.36 23.69
C VAL A 115 15.20 -5.62 24.44
N GLN A 116 14.66 -5.48 25.66
CA GLN A 116 14.19 -6.61 26.48
C GLN A 116 12.85 -7.17 26.01
N ASP A 117 12.13 -6.46 25.15
CA ASP A 117 10.84 -6.90 24.63
C ASP A 117 10.97 -7.96 23.52
N PHE A 118 12.18 -8.16 22.99
CA PHE A 118 12.43 -9.20 22.00
C PHE A 118 12.51 -10.59 22.66
N PRO A 119 11.81 -11.60 22.13
CA PRO A 119 11.99 -12.96 22.57
C PRO A 119 13.44 -13.41 22.29
N GLY A 120 14.02 -14.16 23.22
CA GLY A 120 15.43 -14.57 23.16
C GLY A 120 15.78 -15.27 21.85
N ASP A 121 16.92 -14.90 21.25
CA ASP A 121 17.46 -15.54 20.06
C ASP A 121 18.46 -16.64 20.40
N LEU A 122 18.35 -17.79 19.72
CA LEU A 122 19.30 -18.89 19.88
C LEU A 122 20.68 -18.60 19.29
N THR A 123 20.77 -17.69 18.31
CA THR A 123 21.98 -17.53 17.50
C THR A 123 23.00 -16.60 18.15
N GLY A 124 22.63 -15.82 19.16
CA GLY A 124 23.44 -14.72 19.71
C GLY A 124 23.73 -13.61 18.70
N ASN A 125 23.13 -13.68 17.51
CA ASN A 125 23.32 -12.75 16.42
C ASN A 125 22.49 -11.48 16.60
N LEU A 126 21.36 -11.54 17.33
CA LEU A 126 20.59 -10.33 17.64
C LEU A 126 21.33 -9.44 18.63
N GLU A 127 22.08 -10.01 19.57
CA GLU A 127 22.93 -9.20 20.47
C GLU A 127 24.00 -8.45 19.68
N GLN A 128 24.64 -9.11 18.70
CA GLN A 128 25.61 -8.48 17.82
C GLN A 128 24.96 -7.40 16.93
N LEU A 129 23.79 -7.67 16.36
CA LEU A 129 23.02 -6.71 15.58
C LEU A 129 22.65 -5.48 16.42
N THR A 130 22.16 -5.70 17.64
CA THR A 130 21.75 -4.62 18.55
C THR A 130 22.96 -3.76 18.96
N LYS A 131 24.12 -4.38 19.21
CA LYS A 131 25.39 -3.66 19.43
C LYS A 131 25.80 -2.85 18.20
N PHE A 132 25.66 -3.42 17.00
CA PHE A 132 25.96 -2.71 15.76
C PHE A 132 25.04 -1.51 15.54
N ILE A 133 23.73 -1.66 15.77
CA ILE A 133 22.75 -0.57 15.69
C ILE A 133 23.08 0.52 16.70
N SER A 134 23.36 0.13 17.95
CA SER A 134 23.71 1.09 19.02
C SER A 134 24.99 1.87 18.69
N SER A 135 25.99 1.20 18.11
CA SER A 135 27.24 1.85 17.68
C SER A 135 27.06 2.81 16.50
N ASN A 136 26.01 2.64 15.71
CA ASN A 136 25.78 3.37 14.47
C ASN A 136 24.44 4.10 14.44
N PHE A 137 23.87 4.38 15.63
CA PHE A 137 22.50 4.86 15.78
C PHE A 137 22.20 6.09 14.91
N LYS A 138 23.17 7.02 14.82
CA LYS A 138 23.05 8.22 13.98
C LYS A 138 22.81 7.89 12.50
N MET A 139 23.44 6.84 11.96
CA MET A 139 23.18 6.41 10.57
C MET A 139 21.77 5.85 10.43
N PHE A 140 21.31 5.04 11.39
CA PHE A 140 19.96 4.48 11.41
C PHE A 140 18.88 5.55 11.54
N GLU A 141 19.13 6.62 12.31
CA GLU A 141 18.26 7.78 12.41
C GLU A 141 18.09 8.49 11.05
N TRP A 142 19.19 8.73 10.33
CA TRP A 142 19.13 9.31 8.98
C TRP A 142 18.43 8.39 7.97
N ILE A 143 18.62 7.08 8.09
CA ILE A 143 17.92 6.08 7.26
C ILE A 143 16.42 6.11 7.55
N GLY A 144 16.02 6.15 8.83
CA GLY A 144 14.61 6.26 9.23
C GLY A 144 13.98 7.55 8.71
N LEU A 145 14.67 8.69 8.85
CA LEU A 145 14.21 9.97 8.32
C LEU A 145 14.05 9.93 6.79
N LEU A 146 14.95 9.26 6.08
CA LEU A 146 14.86 9.07 4.63
C LEU A 146 13.63 8.23 4.26
N ILE A 147 13.35 7.14 4.98
CA ILE A 147 12.18 6.28 4.74
C ILE A 147 10.88 7.06 4.93
N VAL A 148 10.75 7.76 6.06
CA VAL A 148 9.58 8.63 6.36
C VAL A 148 9.41 9.71 5.30
N SER A 149 10.51 10.31 4.84
CA SER A 149 10.49 11.32 3.78
C SER A 149 9.98 10.76 2.45
N ILE A 150 10.44 9.56 2.04
CA ILE A 150 9.97 8.89 0.83
C ILE A 150 8.48 8.55 0.93
N GLN A 151 8.02 8.03 2.08
CA GLN A 151 6.60 7.76 2.31
C GLN A 151 5.75 9.03 2.24
N GLY A 152 6.22 10.13 2.83
CA GLY A 152 5.59 11.44 2.73
C GLY A 152 5.51 11.95 1.29
N LEU A 153 6.56 11.76 0.48
CA LEU A 153 6.55 12.08 -0.94
C LEU A 153 5.57 11.20 -1.74
N CYS A 154 5.49 9.90 -1.46
CA CYS A 154 4.50 9.01 -2.06
C CYS A 154 3.07 9.47 -1.75
N LEU A 155 2.80 9.85 -0.50
CA LEU A 155 1.51 10.38 -0.08
C LEU A 155 1.20 11.72 -0.79
N LEU A 156 2.18 12.62 -0.89
CA LEU A 156 2.04 13.88 -1.61
C LEU A 156 1.70 13.64 -3.10
N PHE A 157 2.40 12.72 -3.77
CA PHE A 157 2.10 12.38 -5.16
C PHE A 157 0.69 11.80 -5.30
N ALA A 158 0.27 10.91 -4.39
CA ALA A 158 -1.11 10.40 -4.39
C ALA A 158 -2.14 11.53 -4.20
N LEU A 159 -1.89 12.48 -3.30
CA LEU A 159 -2.78 13.64 -3.09
C LEU A 159 -2.83 14.58 -4.31
N VAL A 160 -1.71 14.82 -4.97
CA VAL A 160 -1.67 15.62 -6.20
C VAL A 160 -2.43 14.91 -7.32
N LEU A 161 -2.25 13.60 -7.47
CA LEU A 161 -3.01 12.80 -8.43
C LEU A 161 -4.51 12.86 -8.16
N LYS A 162 -4.92 12.80 -6.88
CA LYS A 162 -6.30 13.00 -6.46
C LYS A 162 -6.83 14.38 -6.84
N ALA A 163 -6.07 15.43 -6.52
CA ALA A 163 -6.46 16.82 -6.75
C ALA A 163 -6.58 17.16 -8.24
N LEU A 164 -5.79 16.51 -9.09
CA LEU A 164 -5.87 16.67 -10.53
C LEU A 164 -7.16 16.07 -11.13
N GLY A 165 -7.89 15.22 -10.41
CA GLY A 165 -9.13 14.59 -10.85
C GLY A 165 -8.96 13.53 -11.95
N PRO A 166 -10.05 12.82 -12.33
CA PRO A 166 -10.01 11.78 -13.36
C PRO A 166 -9.56 12.31 -14.74
N HIS A 167 -9.00 11.44 -15.57
CA HIS A 167 -8.65 11.76 -16.95
C HIS A 167 -9.93 11.76 -17.81
N PRO A 168 -10.19 12.77 -18.67
CA PRO A 168 -11.37 12.76 -19.55
C PRO A 168 -11.36 11.68 -20.65
N TYR A 169 -10.38 10.76 -20.67
CA TYR A 169 -10.11 9.88 -21.82
C TYR A 169 -10.30 8.38 -21.51
N TYR A 170 -10.90 8.05 -20.35
CA TYR A 170 -11.43 6.73 -20.04
C TYR A 170 -12.89 6.89 -19.64
N ASN A 171 -13.70 7.30 -20.62
CA ASN A 171 -15.16 7.30 -20.57
C ASN A 171 -15.67 6.53 -21.80
N ASP A 172 -15.07 5.37 -22.05
CA ASP A 172 -15.72 4.32 -22.82
C ASP A 172 -15.55 3.06 -21.96
N ASP A 173 -16.69 2.53 -21.54
CA ASP A 173 -16.91 1.21 -20.95
C ASP A 173 -16.68 1.09 -19.42
N ASP A 174 -17.80 1.32 -18.71
CA ASP A 174 -18.21 0.63 -17.47
C ASP A 174 -17.96 1.30 -16.09
N GLU A 175 -18.96 2.09 -15.67
CA GLU A 175 -19.90 1.72 -14.58
C GLU A 175 -20.10 2.74 -13.42
N PHE A 176 -21.32 3.32 -13.42
CA PHE A 176 -22.14 3.79 -12.29
C PHE A 176 -21.58 4.84 -11.32
N SER A 177 -21.87 6.12 -11.61
CA SER A 177 -22.75 6.94 -10.75
C SER A 177 -23.12 8.29 -11.39
N SER A 178 -24.42 8.51 -11.49
CA SER A 178 -25.09 9.81 -11.70
C SER A 178 -25.09 10.42 -13.10
N ASP A 179 -25.57 9.67 -14.09
CA ASP A 179 -26.32 10.30 -15.19
C ASP A 179 -27.50 9.42 -15.61
N ASN A 180 -28.69 9.95 -15.37
CA ASN A 180 -29.95 9.27 -15.53
C ASN A 180 -30.29 9.07 -17.02
N VAL A 181 -30.17 7.81 -17.46
CA VAL A 181 -31.06 7.09 -18.39
C VAL A 181 -31.54 7.87 -19.64
N PRO A 182 -30.84 7.77 -20.78
CA PRO A 182 -31.31 8.30 -22.06
C PRO A 182 -32.67 7.73 -22.50
N LEU A 183 -32.96 6.48 -22.14
CA LEU A 183 -34.20 5.79 -22.50
C LEU A 183 -35.45 6.32 -21.77
N LEU A 184 -35.29 6.85 -20.55
CA LEU A 184 -36.39 7.51 -19.84
C LEU A 184 -36.64 8.90 -20.39
N ARG A 185 -35.60 9.60 -20.86
CA ARG A 185 -35.75 10.90 -21.51
C ARG A 185 -36.49 10.76 -22.84
N ASP A 186 -36.19 9.74 -23.63
CA ASP A 186 -36.89 9.45 -24.88
C ASP A 186 -38.34 8.99 -24.64
N ALA A 187 -38.58 8.18 -23.60
CA ALA A 187 -39.95 7.81 -23.20
C ALA A 187 -40.75 9.01 -22.68
N ALA A 188 -40.14 9.89 -21.87
CA ALA A 188 -40.78 11.09 -21.35
C ALA A 188 -41.04 12.13 -22.46
N ALA A 189 -40.12 12.28 -23.43
CA ALA A 189 -40.33 13.14 -24.60
C ALA A 189 -41.47 12.62 -25.48
N ARG A 190 -41.50 11.30 -25.76
CA ARG A 190 -42.60 10.68 -26.53
C ARG A 190 -43.96 10.80 -25.83
N LEU A 191 -43.98 10.66 -24.50
CA LEU A 191 -45.21 10.84 -23.72
C LEU A 191 -45.66 12.30 -23.69
N SER A 192 -44.73 13.25 -23.59
CA SER A 192 -45.01 14.69 -23.66
C SER A 192 -45.60 15.09 -25.03
N ASP A 193 -45.00 14.61 -26.13
CA ASP A 193 -45.50 14.88 -27.47
C ASP A 193 -46.89 14.25 -27.67
N SER A 194 -47.10 13.01 -27.22
CA SER A 194 -48.41 12.34 -27.29
C SER A 194 -49.50 13.07 -26.49
N TRP A 195 -49.16 13.63 -25.31
CA TRP A 195 -50.10 14.42 -24.51
C TRP A 195 -50.43 15.77 -25.15
N SER A 196 -49.46 16.43 -25.77
CA SER A 196 -49.66 17.71 -26.46
C SER A 196 -50.57 17.59 -27.68
N ILE A 197 -50.42 16.52 -28.47
CA ILE A 197 -51.27 16.25 -29.64
C ILE A 197 -52.71 15.96 -29.19
N ARG A 198 -52.88 15.15 -28.13
CA ARG A 198 -54.21 14.82 -27.59
C ARG A 198 -54.95 16.04 -27.04
N ASN A 199 -54.25 16.99 -26.44
CA ASN A 199 -54.87 18.22 -25.94
C ASN A 199 -55.26 19.17 -27.09
N ASN A 200 -54.43 19.28 -28.12
CA ASN A 200 -54.76 20.12 -29.27
C ASN A 200 -55.98 19.61 -30.04
N GLU A 201 -56.16 18.29 -30.18
CA GLU A 201 -57.34 17.70 -30.84
C GLU A 201 -58.66 17.93 -30.07
N LYS A 202 -58.60 18.15 -28.76
CA LYS A 202 -59.78 18.46 -27.93
C LYS A 202 -60.15 19.95 -27.92
N VAL A 203 -59.25 20.82 -28.36
CA VAL A 203 -59.47 22.29 -28.38
C VAL A 203 -59.98 22.75 -29.75
N THR A 204 -59.75 21.98 -30.82
CA THR A 204 -60.21 22.28 -32.19
C THR A 204 -61.55 21.64 -32.58
N ARG A 205 -62.31 21.10 -31.63
CA ARG A 205 -63.66 20.56 -31.84
C ARG A 205 -64.67 21.27 -30.96
#